data_AF-A0A538CH11-F1
#
_entry.id   AF-A0A538CH11-F1
#
_cell.length_a   1.000
_cell.length_b   1.000
_cell.length_c   1.000
_cell.angle_alpha   90.00
_cell.angle_beta   90.00
_cell.angle_gamma   90.00
#
_symmetry.space_group_name_H-M   'P 1'
#
loop_
_entity.id
_entity.type
_entity.pdbx_description
1 polymer ?
#
loop_
_entity_poly.entity_id
_entity_poly.type
_entity_poly.pdbx_seq_one_letter_code
_entity_poly.pdbx_strand_id
1 'polypeptide(L)'
;MTRRRRQVVGAAAVLAAGAIVAALLATRNSDGASTRTTSPATVRAALITRLRTAHLRYRWVVCVPTGRLFHRQGVVRCNVDFGEPHIEAYCSIIDHGRLVTDHETPSFSCHEDLRGWKTTIVTGP
;
A
#
# COMPACT_ATOMS: atom_id res chain seq x y z
N MET A 1 -34.98 -15.19 50.33
CA MET A 1 -34.22 -14.03 50.84
C MET A 1 -32.89 -14.52 51.40
N THR A 2 -31.75 -13.90 50.99
CA THR A 2 -30.43 -13.80 51.70
C THR A 2 -29.68 -15.12 52.04
N ARG A 3 -28.37 -15.33 51.85
CA ARG A 3 -27.12 -14.53 51.95
C ARG A 3 -26.00 -15.42 51.35
N ARG A 4 -25.20 -14.95 50.38
CA ARG A 4 -23.85 -14.38 50.53
C ARG A 4 -22.81 -15.22 51.33
N ARG A 5 -21.71 -15.55 50.61
CA ARG A 5 -20.27 -15.49 51.03
C ARG A 5 -19.84 -16.57 52.05
N ARG A 6 -18.64 -17.18 52.04
CA ARG A 6 -17.35 -16.98 51.37
C ARG A 6 -16.48 -18.23 51.70
N GLN A 7 -15.75 -18.73 50.70
CA GLN A 7 -14.32 -19.09 50.70
C GLN A 7 -13.70 -19.90 51.86
N VAL A 8 -13.18 -21.10 51.56
CA VAL A 8 -11.84 -21.57 51.99
C VAL A 8 -11.25 -22.44 50.86
N VAL A 9 -10.38 -21.87 50.01
CA VAL A 9 -8.93 -22.17 49.92
C VAL A 9 -8.62 -23.62 49.53
N GLY A 10 -8.48 -23.88 48.23
CA GLY A 10 -7.73 -25.00 47.68
C GLY A 10 -6.61 -24.44 46.80
N ALA A 11 -5.39 -24.49 47.32
CA ALA A 11 -4.11 -24.33 46.63
C ALA A 11 -4.07 -25.09 45.29
N ALA A 12 -3.23 -24.85 44.29
CA ALA A 12 -2.26 -23.82 43.95
C ALA A 12 -1.81 -24.19 42.52
N ALA A 13 -1.45 -23.18 41.73
CA ALA A 13 -0.46 -23.23 40.65
C ALA A 13 -0.56 -24.31 39.56
N VAL A 14 -1.07 -23.91 38.37
CA VAL A 14 -0.31 -24.02 37.11
C VAL A 14 -0.56 -22.77 36.26
N LEU A 15 0.50 -21.97 36.09
CA LEU A 15 0.73 -20.92 35.10
C LEU A 15 0.61 -21.52 33.67
N ALA A 16 0.18 -20.90 32.57
CA ALA A 16 0.20 -19.51 32.14
C ALA A 16 -0.65 -19.37 30.85
N ALA A 17 -1.10 -18.14 30.59
CA ALA A 17 -1.28 -17.53 29.27
C ALA A 17 -2.07 -18.31 28.19
N GLY A 18 -3.39 -18.20 28.25
CA GLY A 18 -4.28 -18.62 27.17
C GLY A 18 -5.51 -17.71 27.07
N ALA A 19 -5.31 -16.41 26.88
CA ALA A 19 -6.40 -15.50 26.59
C ALA A 19 -5.95 -14.48 25.52
N ILE A 20 -6.91 -14.12 24.66
CA ILE A 20 -6.88 -13.11 23.59
C ILE A 20 -6.51 -13.62 22.19
N VAL A 21 -7.27 -14.56 21.61
CA VAL A 21 -7.53 -14.56 20.15
C VAL A 21 -8.98 -15.02 19.87
N ALA A 22 -9.96 -14.38 20.51
CA ALA A 22 -11.38 -14.60 20.22
C ALA A 22 -12.17 -13.28 20.07
N ALA A 23 -11.47 -12.19 19.72
CA ALA A 23 -12.03 -10.84 19.58
C ALA A 23 -11.69 -10.17 18.23
N LEU A 24 -11.44 -10.96 17.18
CA LEU A 24 -11.35 -10.46 15.80
C LEU A 24 -12.49 -11.05 14.94
N LEU A 25 -13.70 -11.04 15.49
CA LEU A 25 -14.93 -11.10 14.71
C LEU A 25 -15.29 -9.69 14.25
N ALA A 26 -15.64 -9.59 12.98
CA ALA A 26 -16.69 -8.68 12.51
C ALA A 26 -16.44 -7.17 12.62
N THR A 27 -15.43 -6.68 11.90
CA THR A 27 -15.59 -5.43 11.11
C THR A 27 -14.91 -5.71 9.76
N ARG A 28 -15.52 -5.55 8.58
CA ARG A 28 -16.28 -4.39 8.12
C ARG A 28 -17.24 -4.82 7.00
N ASN A 29 -18.54 -4.64 7.23
CA ASN A 29 -19.47 -4.33 6.17
C ASN A 29 -19.14 -2.94 5.62
N SER A 30 -19.00 -2.80 4.31
CA SER A 30 -19.63 -1.78 3.48
C SER A 30 -19.12 -1.94 2.05
N ASP A 31 -19.88 -2.70 1.24
CA ASP A 31 -19.89 -2.60 -0.21
C ASP A 31 -20.45 -1.23 -0.62
N GLY A 32 -19.61 -0.21 -0.49
CA GLY A 32 -19.70 0.96 -1.36
C GLY A 32 -18.63 0.77 -2.41
N ALA A 33 -18.95 0.94 -3.69
CA ALA A 33 -17.96 1.03 -4.76
C ALA A 33 -17.12 2.30 -4.58
N SER A 34 -16.31 2.32 -3.52
CA SER A 34 -15.34 3.35 -3.23
C SER A 34 -14.18 3.11 -4.17
N THR A 35 -14.08 3.94 -5.21
CA THR A 35 -12.85 4.07 -5.98
C THR A 35 -11.74 4.31 -4.96
N ARG A 36 -10.87 3.32 -4.78
CA ARG A 36 -9.79 3.41 -3.80
C ARG A 36 -8.72 4.28 -4.45
N THR A 37 -8.84 5.59 -4.22
CA THR A 37 -7.92 6.57 -4.77
C THR A 37 -6.53 6.25 -4.23
N THR A 38 -5.68 5.71 -5.09
CA THR A 38 -4.31 5.38 -4.73
C THR A 38 -3.50 6.69 -4.72
N SER A 39 -2.95 7.05 -3.56
CA SER A 39 -2.10 8.24 -3.44
C SER A 39 -0.78 8.05 -4.21
N PRO A 40 -0.32 9.03 -5.00
CA PRO A 40 1.00 8.98 -5.64
C PRO A 40 2.14 8.74 -4.64
N ALA A 41 2.03 9.25 -3.42
CA ALA A 41 3.03 9.03 -2.36
C ALA A 41 3.12 7.56 -1.94
N THR A 42 1.98 6.86 -1.84
CA THR A 42 1.92 5.44 -1.50
C THR A 42 2.55 4.58 -2.59
N VAL A 43 2.24 4.88 -3.87
CA VAL A 43 2.85 4.18 -5.01
C VAL A 43 4.36 4.40 -5.03
N ARG A 44 4.81 5.65 -4.86
CA ARG A 44 6.23 5.99 -4.81
C ARG A 44 6.96 5.20 -3.73
N ALA A 45 6.41 5.13 -2.52
CA ALA A 45 7.03 4.39 -1.42
C ALA A 45 7.12 2.89 -1.72
N ALA A 46 6.07 2.30 -2.28
CA ALA A 46 6.06 0.89 -2.66
C ALA A 46 7.04 0.59 -3.80
N LEU A 47 7.14 1.46 -4.81
CA LEU A 47 8.09 1.33 -5.91
C LEU A 47 9.53 1.45 -5.42
N ILE A 48 9.83 2.44 -4.58
CA ILE A 48 11.15 2.58 -3.93
C ILE A 48 11.52 1.30 -3.15
N THR A 49 10.55 0.74 -2.41
CA THR A 49 10.77 -0.50 -1.67
C THR A 49 11.12 -1.64 -2.61
N ARG A 50 10.37 -1.82 -3.71
CA ARG A 50 10.67 -2.83 -4.73
C ARG A 50 12.07 -2.65 -5.33
N LEU A 51 12.42 -1.43 -5.76
CA LEU A 51 13.72 -1.14 -6.36
C LEU A 51 14.87 -1.47 -5.40
N ARG A 52 14.72 -1.12 -4.11
CA ARG A 52 15.70 -1.44 -3.06
C ARG A 52 15.82 -2.94 -2.82
N THR A 53 14.71 -3.66 -2.72
CA THR A 53 14.70 -5.12 -2.57
C THR A 53 15.33 -5.82 -3.77
N ALA A 54 15.17 -5.28 -4.97
CA ALA A 54 15.83 -5.75 -6.19
C ALA A 54 17.29 -5.30 -6.32
N HIS A 55 17.84 -4.59 -5.34
CA HIS A 55 19.19 -4.02 -5.35
C HIS A 55 19.49 -3.11 -6.55
N LEU A 56 18.46 -2.44 -7.09
CA LEU A 56 18.61 -1.49 -8.18
C LEU A 56 19.03 -0.11 -7.66
N ARG A 57 20.05 0.47 -8.28
CA ARG A 57 20.51 1.83 -7.98
C ARG A 57 19.74 2.80 -8.86
N TYR A 58 19.06 3.76 -8.25
CA TYR A 58 18.34 4.83 -8.94
C TYR A 58 18.72 6.19 -8.33
N ARG A 59 18.60 7.26 -9.12
CA ARG A 59 18.89 8.64 -8.71
C ARG A 59 17.66 9.32 -8.13
N TRP A 60 16.52 9.19 -8.81
CA TRP A 60 15.25 9.75 -8.37
C TRP A 60 14.05 8.91 -8.83
N VAL A 61 12.92 9.13 -8.15
CA VAL A 61 11.60 8.58 -8.49
C VAL A 61 10.57 9.70 -8.35
N VAL A 62 9.85 10.00 -9.43
CA VAL A 62 8.79 11.01 -9.47
C VAL A 62 7.49 10.35 -9.91
N CYS A 63 6.43 10.52 -9.14
CA CYS A 63 5.13 9.90 -9.40
C CYS A 63 4.01 10.94 -9.51
N VAL A 64 3.15 10.79 -10.52
CA VAL A 64 2.01 11.68 -10.79
C VAL A 64 0.74 10.87 -11.05
N PRO A 65 -0.43 11.33 -10.58
CA PRO A 65 -1.69 10.68 -10.90
C PRO A 65 -2.00 10.86 -12.40
N THR A 66 -2.50 9.81 -13.04
CA THR A 66 -2.86 9.87 -14.47
C THR A 66 -4.31 10.29 -14.72
N GLY A 67 -5.16 10.24 -13.69
CA GLY A 67 -6.61 10.39 -13.81
C GLY A 67 -7.34 9.15 -14.36
N ARG A 68 -6.59 8.12 -14.78
CA ARG A 68 -7.16 6.84 -15.25
C ARG A 68 -7.39 5.89 -14.08
N LEU A 69 -8.36 5.00 -14.27
CA LEU A 69 -8.64 3.89 -13.35
C LEU A 69 -8.35 2.55 -14.03
N PHE A 70 -7.84 1.60 -13.25
CA PHE A 70 -7.73 0.19 -13.64
C PHE A 70 -8.25 -0.67 -12.47
N HIS A 71 -9.25 -1.52 -12.72
CA HIS A 71 -9.97 -2.26 -11.67
C HIS A 71 -10.38 -1.40 -10.45
N ARG A 72 -10.90 -0.19 -10.71
CA ARG A 72 -11.30 0.81 -9.69
C ARG A 72 -10.15 1.38 -8.84
N GLN A 73 -8.91 1.07 -9.17
CA GLN A 73 -7.70 1.67 -8.59
C GLN A 73 -7.22 2.84 -9.44
N GLY A 74 -6.79 3.93 -8.79
CA GLY A 74 -6.15 5.04 -9.48
C GLY A 74 -4.79 4.67 -10.05
N VAL A 75 -4.61 4.82 -11.37
CA VAL A 75 -3.33 4.59 -12.03
C VAL A 75 -2.41 5.79 -11.80
N VAL A 76 -1.22 5.52 -11.25
CA VAL A 76 -0.16 6.49 -11.01
C VAL A 76 0.99 6.16 -11.94
N ARG A 77 1.50 7.17 -12.64
CA ARG A 77 2.72 7.03 -13.43
C ARG A 77 3.91 7.43 -12.57
N CYS A 78 4.95 6.61 -12.55
CA CYS A 78 6.21 6.89 -11.89
C CYS A 78 7.36 6.81 -12.90
N ASN A 79 8.11 7.89 -13.06
CA ASN A 79 9.37 7.87 -13.80
C ASN A 79 10.51 7.58 -12.80
N VAL A 80 11.40 6.66 -13.14
CA VAL A 80 12.57 6.25 -12.36
C VAL A 80 13.82 6.51 -13.18
N ASP A 81 14.77 7.28 -12.63
CA ASP A 81 16.07 7.53 -13.26
C ASP A 81 17.11 6.55 -12.74
N PHE A 82 17.56 5.66 -13.62
CA PHE A 82 18.64 4.71 -13.37
C PHE A 82 20.01 5.25 -13.82
N GLY A 83 20.07 6.51 -14.26
CA GLY A 83 21.22 7.19 -14.85
C GLY A 83 21.04 7.34 -16.36
N GLU A 84 21.33 8.52 -16.89
CA GLU A 84 21.21 8.79 -18.34
C GLU A 84 21.92 7.73 -19.20
N PRO A 85 21.30 7.26 -20.30
CA PRO A 85 19.99 7.67 -20.85
C PRO A 85 18.78 6.92 -20.26
N HIS A 86 18.94 6.17 -19.17
CA HIS A 86 17.96 5.20 -18.68
C HIS A 86 16.96 5.81 -17.68
N ILE A 87 15.94 6.47 -18.22
CA ILE A 87 14.73 6.82 -17.48
C ILE A 87 13.61 5.86 -17.89
N GLU A 88 13.05 5.14 -16.93
CA GLU A 88 11.98 4.17 -17.16
C GLU A 88 10.67 4.65 -16.55
N ALA A 89 9.57 4.45 -17.29
CA ALA A 89 8.24 4.84 -16.85
C ALA A 89 7.46 3.61 -16.41
N TYR A 90 6.99 3.62 -15.16
CA TYR A 90 6.15 2.60 -14.57
C TYR A 90 4.75 3.13 -14.36
N CYS A 91 3.75 2.39 -14.84
CA CYS A 91 2.35 2.67 -14.58
C CYS A 91 1.90 1.71 -13.52
N SER A 92 1.44 2.26 -12.41
CA SER A 92 1.37 1.54 -11.16
C SER A 92 0.05 1.74 -10.46
N ILE A 93 -0.43 0.70 -9.80
CA ILE A 93 -1.55 0.73 -8.86
C ILE A 93 -1.16 0.04 -7.55
N ILE A 94 -1.92 0.31 -6.49
CA ILE A 94 -1.90 -0.52 -5.29
C ILE A 94 -3.13 -1.42 -5.32
N ASP A 95 -2.90 -2.70 -5.62
CA ASP A 95 -3.94 -3.71 -5.62
C ASP A 95 -3.76 -4.68 -4.45
N HIS A 96 -4.82 -4.85 -3.65
CA HIS A 96 -4.78 -5.66 -2.43
C HIS A 96 -3.55 -5.40 -1.52
N GLY A 97 -3.11 -4.13 -1.45
CA GLY A 97 -1.94 -3.71 -0.65
C GLY A 97 -0.58 -3.96 -1.29
N ARG A 98 -0.53 -4.41 -2.54
CA ARG A 98 0.70 -4.68 -3.30
C ARG A 98 0.83 -3.73 -4.47
N LEU A 99 2.08 -3.38 -4.78
CA LEU A 99 2.40 -2.69 -6.02
C LEU A 99 2.19 -3.64 -7.21
N VAL A 100 1.44 -3.18 -8.21
CA VAL A 100 1.35 -3.83 -9.52
C VAL A 100 1.76 -2.79 -10.55
N THR A 101 2.66 -3.17 -11.47
CA THR A 101 3.11 -2.30 -12.55
C THR A 101 2.72 -2.85 -13.92
N ASP A 102 2.76 -2.00 -14.93
CA ASP A 102 2.53 -2.39 -16.32
C ASP A 102 3.59 -3.33 -16.90
N HIS A 103 4.79 -3.40 -16.29
CA HIS A 103 5.79 -4.42 -16.63
C HIS A 103 5.32 -5.84 -16.28
N GLU A 104 4.51 -6.00 -15.24
CA GLU A 104 3.89 -7.28 -14.90
C GLU A 104 2.52 -7.46 -15.54
N THR A 105 1.81 -6.35 -15.83
CA THR A 105 0.43 -6.37 -16.30
C THR A 105 0.23 -5.27 -17.35
N PRO A 106 0.53 -5.56 -18.64
CA PRO A 106 0.61 -4.54 -19.69
C PRO A 106 -0.75 -3.91 -20.07
N SER A 107 -1.86 -4.41 -19.51
CA SER A 107 -3.22 -3.92 -19.81
C SER A 107 -3.53 -2.51 -19.30
N PHE A 108 -2.65 -1.87 -18.52
CA PHE A 108 -2.83 -0.48 -18.04
C PHE A 108 -1.60 0.42 -18.24
N SER A 109 -0.80 0.14 -19.27
CA SER A 109 0.36 0.96 -19.65
C SER A 109 0.02 2.44 -19.80
N CYS A 110 1.01 3.29 -19.53
CA CYS A 110 0.90 4.72 -19.79
C CYS A 110 1.32 5.00 -21.22
N HIS A 111 0.65 5.97 -21.83
CA HIS A 111 1.22 6.62 -23.00
C HIS A 111 2.49 7.41 -22.60
N GLU A 112 3.34 7.67 -23.59
CA GLU A 112 4.56 8.47 -23.45
C GLU A 112 4.29 9.82 -22.74
N ASP A 113 5.30 10.35 -22.03
CA ASP A 113 5.15 11.63 -21.33
C ASP A 113 5.14 12.78 -22.33
N LEU A 114 3.94 13.25 -22.70
CA LEU A 114 3.82 14.53 -23.40
C LEU A 114 4.06 15.74 -22.48
N ARG A 115 4.33 15.51 -21.18
CA ARG A 115 4.49 16.56 -20.16
C ARG A 115 5.88 16.58 -19.51
N GLY A 116 6.88 15.97 -20.14
CA GLY A 116 8.24 15.69 -19.62
C GLY A 116 9.10 16.85 -19.10
N TRP A 117 8.55 17.99 -18.70
CA TRP A 117 9.31 19.08 -18.07
C TRP A 117 8.44 20.13 -17.34
N LYS A 118 7.12 20.23 -17.60
CA LYS A 118 6.28 21.36 -17.13
C LYS A 118 5.53 21.16 -15.81
N THR A 119 5.58 19.97 -15.20
CA THR A 119 4.87 19.76 -13.93
C THR A 119 5.76 20.12 -12.76
N THR A 120 5.43 21.20 -12.06
CA THR A 120 6.04 21.57 -10.78
C THR A 120 6.03 20.35 -9.87
N ILE A 121 7.22 19.82 -9.59
CA ILE A 121 7.40 18.72 -8.64
C ILE A 121 7.01 19.27 -7.28
N VAL A 122 5.86 18.84 -6.76
CA VAL A 122 5.50 19.08 -5.36
C VAL A 122 6.34 18.12 -4.52
N THR A 123 7.52 18.57 -4.10
CA THR A 123 8.22 17.98 -2.96
C THR A 123 7.48 18.40 -1.70
N GLY A 124 6.66 17.49 -1.16
CA GLY A 124 6.15 17.64 0.21
C GLY A 124 7.28 17.48 1.25
N PRO A 125 7.10 18.02 2.47
CA PRO A 125 8.12 18.04 3.52
C PRO A 125 8.58 16.65 3.97
#